data_AF-A0A1S0UI84-F1
#
_entry.id   AF-A0A1S0UI84-F1
#
_cell.length_a   1.000
_cell.length_b   1.000
_cell.length_c   1.000
_cell.angle_alpha   90.00
_cell.angle_beta   90.00
_cell.angle_gamma   90.00
#
_symmetry.space_group_name_H-M   'P 1'
#
loop_
_entity.id
_entity.type
_entity.pdbx_description
1 polymer ?
#
loop_
_entity_poly.entity_id
_entity_poly.type
_entity_poly.pdbx_seq_one_letter_code
_entity_poly.pdbx_strand_id
1 'polypeptide(L)'
;MASNDLLNILKYFEIDEKIGFVFPNPLTKLPEKFKLWHEIADEIQELIEKNRLEERIQQLPLITADTLNTNEELRLAHLLLVTLAAGYVWQDGPDKARLSIPANISLPLFDVSNRIGLKPIVCHASACLANWKPIREMEVFNAAMIDIITFRFTQHHGNRWFFTLTAQIETELAEAICAIASACLYGKMEEITMRHIYNAVTNATSTIQV
;
A
#
# COMPACT_ATOMS: atom_id res chain seq x y z
N MET A 1 14.48 -13.28 -21.25
CA MET A 1 13.43 -12.27 -21.49
C MET A 1 12.10 -13.00 -21.50
N ALA A 2 11.12 -12.53 -20.75
CA ALA A 2 9.77 -13.09 -20.73
C ALA A 2 9.17 -13.10 -22.15
N SER A 3 8.37 -14.12 -22.47
CA SER A 3 7.61 -14.14 -23.72
C SER A 3 6.56 -13.02 -23.71
N ASN A 4 6.15 -12.55 -24.88
CA ASN A 4 5.12 -11.51 -24.99
C ASN A 4 3.79 -11.94 -24.35
N ASP A 5 3.47 -13.24 -24.40
CA ASP A 5 2.26 -13.79 -23.78
C ASP A 5 2.34 -13.75 -22.25
N LEU A 6 3.52 -14.03 -21.67
CA LEU A 6 3.73 -13.91 -20.23
C LEU A 6 3.60 -12.45 -19.79
N LEU A 7 4.17 -11.50 -20.52
CA LEU A 7 4.02 -10.07 -20.20
C LEU A 7 2.54 -9.64 -20.23
N ASN A 8 1.77 -10.15 -21.19
CA ASN A 8 0.34 -9.85 -21.26
C ASN A 8 -0.44 -10.44 -20.08
N ILE A 9 -0.16 -11.67 -19.65
CA ILE A 9 -0.86 -12.28 -18.50
C ILE A 9 -0.49 -11.58 -17.19
N LEU A 10 0.79 -11.23 -17.00
CA LEU A 10 1.24 -10.47 -15.83
C LEU A 10 0.56 -9.10 -15.77
N LYS A 11 0.51 -8.37 -16.89
CA LYS A 11 -0.19 -7.10 -16.99
C LYS A 11 -1.69 -7.21 -16.70
N TYR A 12 -2.35 -8.27 -17.18
CA TYR A 12 -3.76 -8.50 -16.91
C TYR A 12 -4.06 -8.67 -15.42
N PHE A 13 -3.16 -9.33 -14.67
CA PHE A 13 -3.27 -9.50 -13.22
C PHE A 13 -2.57 -8.40 -12.41
N GLU A 14 -2.12 -7.32 -13.04
CA GLU A 14 -1.40 -6.21 -12.40
C GLU A 14 -0.14 -6.65 -11.64
N ILE A 15 0.62 -7.59 -12.23
CA ILE A 15 1.87 -8.11 -11.69
C ILE A 15 3.04 -7.45 -12.43
N ASP A 16 3.95 -6.84 -11.68
CA ASP A 16 5.23 -6.36 -12.18
C ASP A 16 6.28 -7.48 -12.15
N GLU A 17 7.09 -7.58 -13.20
CA GLU A 17 8.12 -8.63 -13.33
C GLU A 17 9.19 -8.58 -12.22
N LYS A 18 9.46 -7.39 -11.69
CA LYS A 18 10.56 -7.16 -10.73
C LYS A 18 10.08 -7.01 -9.30
N ILE A 19 8.90 -6.44 -9.10
CA ILE A 19 8.37 -6.14 -7.76
C ILE A 19 7.08 -6.89 -7.43
N GLY A 20 6.64 -7.80 -8.30
CA GLY A 20 5.49 -8.66 -8.07
C GLY A 20 4.21 -7.85 -7.95
N PHE A 21 3.49 -8.00 -6.84
CA PHE A 21 2.26 -7.26 -6.58
C PHE A 21 2.47 -5.88 -5.94
N VAL A 22 3.71 -5.51 -5.61
CA VAL A 22 4.00 -4.16 -5.10
C VAL A 22 3.63 -3.14 -6.18
N PHE A 23 2.86 -2.12 -5.79
CA PHE A 23 2.36 -1.13 -6.73
C PHE A 23 3.54 -0.30 -7.26
N PRO A 24 3.76 -0.27 -8.58
CA PRO A 24 4.91 0.43 -9.16
C PRO A 24 4.72 1.94 -9.09
N ASN A 25 5.79 2.66 -8.73
CA ASN A 25 5.86 4.12 -8.72
C ASN A 25 4.62 4.80 -8.09
N PRO A 26 4.29 4.48 -6.82
CA PRO A 26 3.13 5.05 -6.15
C PRO A 26 3.21 6.58 -6.13
N LEU A 27 2.08 7.21 -6.45
CA LEU A 27 1.95 8.66 -6.32
C LEU A 27 2.11 9.06 -4.84
N THR A 28 2.80 10.17 -4.59
CA THR A 28 3.06 10.66 -3.21
C THR A 28 2.30 11.93 -2.86
N LYS A 29 1.66 12.57 -3.84
CA LYS A 29 0.90 13.81 -3.68
C LYS A 29 -0.34 13.79 -4.56
N LEU A 30 -1.48 14.06 -3.96
CA LEU A 30 -2.71 14.37 -4.70
C LEU A 30 -2.75 15.85 -5.11
N PRO A 31 -3.66 16.23 -6.02
CA PRO A 31 -3.92 17.63 -6.34
C PRO A 31 -4.27 18.46 -5.09
N GLU A 32 -4.03 19.78 -5.15
CA GLU A 32 -4.18 20.74 -4.03
C GLU A 32 -5.54 20.66 -3.30
N LYS A 33 -6.61 20.32 -4.02
CA LYS A 33 -7.95 20.09 -3.46
C LYS A 33 -7.96 19.10 -2.28
N PHE A 34 -7.05 18.12 -2.29
CA PHE A 34 -7.00 17.00 -1.33
C PHE A 34 -5.95 17.20 -0.24
N LYS A 35 -5.31 18.37 -0.14
CA LYS A 35 -4.20 18.61 0.80
C LYS A 35 -4.55 18.32 2.26
N LEU A 36 -5.80 18.57 2.67
CA LEU A 36 -6.22 18.36 4.06
C LEU A 36 -6.16 16.88 4.45
N TRP A 37 -6.33 15.95 3.50
CA TRP A 37 -6.12 14.52 3.77
C TRP A 37 -4.66 14.22 4.06
N HIS A 38 -3.74 14.81 3.29
CA HIS A 38 -2.30 14.68 3.50
C HIS A 38 -1.88 15.26 4.85
N GLU A 39 -2.26 16.50 5.15
CA GLU A 39 -1.91 17.18 6.40
C GLU A 39 -2.30 16.35 7.63
N ILE A 40 -3.56 15.87 7.67
CA ILE A 40 -4.03 15.06 8.79
C ILE A 40 -3.29 13.72 8.86
N ALA A 41 -3.02 13.09 7.72
CA ALA A 41 -2.31 11.83 7.66
C ALA A 41 -0.84 11.95 8.10
N ASP A 42 -0.20 13.08 7.80
CA ASP A 42 1.18 13.38 8.20
C ASP A 42 1.26 13.73 9.71
N GLU A 43 0.26 14.43 10.24
CA GLU A 43 0.15 14.81 11.66
C GLU A 43 -0.49 13.72 12.54
N ILE A 44 -0.93 12.60 11.96
CA ILE A 44 -1.87 11.67 12.61
C ILE A 44 -1.36 11.13 13.94
N GLN A 45 -0.06 10.86 14.02
CA GLN A 45 0.60 10.37 15.22
C GLN A 45 0.50 11.39 16.37
N GLU A 46 0.87 12.64 16.11
CA GLU A 46 0.83 13.72 17.08
C GLU A 46 -0.61 14.02 17.50
N LEU A 47 -1.55 13.99 16.55
CA LEU A 47 -2.96 14.19 16.81
C LEU A 47 -3.55 13.11 17.73
N ILE A 48 -3.16 11.85 17.57
CA ILE A 48 -3.58 10.75 18.46
C ILE A 48 -2.97 10.94 19.85
N GLU A 49 -1.65 11.17 19.94
CA GLU A 49 -0.96 11.35 21.22
C GLU A 49 -1.52 12.51 22.05
N LYS A 50 -1.96 13.58 21.38
CA LYS A 50 -2.56 14.77 22.01
C LYS A 50 -4.07 14.68 22.19
N ASN A 51 -4.73 13.58 21.79
CA ASN A 51 -6.19 13.42 21.78
C ASN A 51 -6.92 14.53 20.99
N ARG A 52 -6.36 14.94 19.85
CA ARG A 52 -6.88 16.01 18.98
C ARG A 52 -7.36 15.52 17.62
N LEU A 53 -7.17 14.25 17.29
CA LEU A 53 -7.54 13.71 15.98
C LEU A 53 -9.05 13.85 15.71
N GLU A 54 -9.90 13.56 16.69
CA GLU A 54 -11.34 13.77 16.56
C GLU A 54 -11.71 15.21 16.17
N GLU A 55 -11.22 16.19 16.93
CA GLU A 55 -11.47 17.62 16.67
C GLU A 55 -11.02 18.00 15.25
N ARG A 56 -9.82 17.55 14.87
CA ARG A 56 -9.24 17.81 13.54
C ARG A 56 -10.06 17.18 12.41
N ILE A 57 -10.58 15.97 12.61
CA ILE A 57 -11.49 15.31 11.65
C ILE A 57 -12.85 16.01 11.60
N GLN A 58 -13.40 16.50 12.72
CA GLN A 58 -14.67 17.24 12.70
C GLN A 58 -14.57 18.55 11.90
N GLN A 59 -13.40 19.18 11.87
CA GLN A 59 -13.12 20.39 11.10
C GLN A 59 -12.83 20.12 9.61
N LEU A 60 -12.59 18.88 9.22
CA LEU A 60 -12.34 18.51 7.82
C LEU A 60 -13.63 18.71 6.99
N PRO A 61 -13.67 19.58 5.98
CA PRO A 61 -14.81 19.64 5.07
C PRO A 61 -14.97 18.31 4.31
N LEU A 62 -16.19 18.02 3.85
CA LEU A 62 -16.39 16.92 2.91
C LEU A 62 -15.68 17.25 1.59
N ILE A 63 -14.65 16.48 1.26
CA ILE A 63 -13.92 16.58 -0.01
C ILE A 63 -14.32 15.38 -0.88
N THR A 64 -14.92 15.64 -2.03
CA THR A 64 -15.31 14.60 -2.99
C THR A 64 -14.12 14.20 -3.87
N ALA A 65 -14.02 12.91 -4.21
CA ALA A 65 -12.97 12.33 -5.06
C ALA A 65 -13.32 12.37 -6.57
N ASP A 66 -14.32 13.16 -6.95
CA ASP A 66 -14.85 13.31 -8.31
C ASP A 66 -13.81 13.76 -9.34
N THR A 67 -12.77 14.49 -8.91
CA THR A 67 -11.71 14.99 -9.81
C THR A 67 -10.49 14.07 -9.87
N LEU A 68 -10.43 13.00 -9.08
CA LEU A 68 -9.39 11.97 -9.21
C LEU A 68 -9.80 11.04 -10.33
N ASN A 69 -8.93 10.75 -11.28
CA ASN A 69 -9.26 9.99 -12.49
C ASN A 69 -8.31 8.82 -12.75
N THR A 70 -7.08 8.87 -12.28
CA THR A 70 -6.11 7.80 -12.53
C THR A 70 -6.11 6.73 -11.42
N ASN A 71 -5.62 5.54 -11.74
CA ASN A 71 -5.49 4.48 -10.74
C ASN A 71 -4.53 4.90 -9.62
N GLU A 72 -3.42 5.55 -9.95
CA GLU A 72 -2.42 6.04 -8.98
C GLU A 72 -3.01 7.07 -8.01
N GLU A 73 -3.80 8.00 -8.53
CA GLU A 73 -4.55 8.97 -7.72
C GLU A 73 -5.53 8.27 -6.77
N LEU A 74 -6.30 7.31 -7.27
CA LEU A 74 -7.27 6.59 -6.46
C LEU A 74 -6.61 5.68 -5.41
N ARG A 75 -5.47 5.06 -5.74
CA ARG A 75 -4.70 4.24 -4.80
C ARG A 75 -4.12 5.09 -3.67
N LEU A 76 -3.58 6.27 -3.97
CA LEU A 76 -3.10 7.21 -2.94
C LEU A 76 -4.27 7.77 -2.11
N ALA A 77 -5.40 8.11 -2.73
CA ALA A 77 -6.58 8.57 -2.00
C ALA A 77 -7.13 7.50 -1.07
N HIS A 78 -7.23 6.24 -1.53
CA HIS A 78 -7.62 5.11 -0.68
C HIS A 78 -6.68 4.98 0.50
N LEU A 79 -5.36 4.96 0.26
CA LEU A 79 -4.32 4.88 1.28
C LEU A 79 -4.49 5.96 2.36
N LEU A 80 -4.60 7.23 1.98
CA LEU A 80 -4.81 8.34 2.93
C LEU A 80 -6.12 8.17 3.71
N LEU A 81 -7.23 7.91 3.01
CA LEU A 81 -8.55 7.81 3.63
C LEU A 81 -8.65 6.63 4.60
N VAL A 82 -8.06 5.46 4.29
CA VAL A 82 -8.00 4.35 5.23
C VAL A 82 -7.08 4.63 6.41
N THR A 83 -6.02 5.44 6.24
CA THR A 83 -5.21 5.93 7.37
C THR A 83 -6.03 6.81 8.31
N LEU A 84 -6.76 7.80 7.76
CA LEU A 84 -7.62 8.69 8.54
C LEU A 84 -8.72 7.90 9.25
N ALA A 85 -9.37 6.97 8.56
CA ALA A 85 -10.41 6.10 9.13
C ALA A 85 -9.86 5.22 10.26
N ALA A 86 -8.71 4.57 10.05
CA ALA A 86 -8.08 3.72 11.06
C ALA A 86 -7.65 4.53 12.29
N GLY A 87 -7.02 5.69 12.09
CA GLY A 87 -6.67 6.58 13.18
C GLY A 87 -7.90 7.02 13.97
N TYR A 88 -8.96 7.45 13.29
CA TYR A 88 -10.19 7.88 13.96
C TYR A 88 -10.83 6.75 14.78
N VAL A 89 -10.94 5.54 14.21
CA VAL A 89 -11.58 4.39 14.88
C VAL A 89 -10.79 3.93 16.09
N TRP A 90 -9.46 3.90 16.01
CA TRP A 90 -8.59 3.25 16.99
C TRP A 90 -7.78 4.22 17.88
N GLN A 91 -7.96 5.55 17.75
CA GLN A 91 -7.19 6.55 18.52
C GLN A 91 -7.23 6.33 20.04
N ASP A 92 -8.33 5.80 20.57
CA ASP A 92 -8.55 5.58 22.00
C ASP A 92 -8.10 4.18 22.47
N GLY A 93 -7.43 3.42 21.60
CA GLY A 93 -6.96 2.05 21.85
C GLY A 93 -7.93 0.95 21.40
N PRO A 94 -7.50 -0.33 21.44
CA PRO A 94 -8.26 -1.45 20.90
C PRO A 94 -9.58 -1.73 21.62
N ASP A 95 -9.69 -1.38 22.91
CA ASP A 95 -10.89 -1.63 23.73
C ASP A 95 -11.94 -0.51 23.60
N LYS A 96 -11.61 0.58 22.91
CA LYS A 96 -12.46 1.78 22.79
C LYS A 96 -12.69 2.17 21.33
N ALA A 97 -12.80 1.16 20.46
CA ALA A 97 -13.03 1.35 19.04
C ALA A 97 -14.31 2.18 18.81
N ARG A 98 -14.22 3.19 17.94
CA ARG A 98 -15.40 3.94 17.51
C ARG A 98 -16.22 3.12 16.52
N LEU A 99 -17.53 3.07 16.74
CA LEU A 99 -18.45 2.26 15.93
C LEU A 99 -19.05 3.00 14.72
N SER A 100 -18.61 4.23 14.48
CA SER A 100 -19.07 5.06 13.36
C SER A 100 -17.93 5.91 12.84
N ILE A 101 -17.88 6.12 11.52
CA ILE A 101 -16.89 7.00 10.86
C ILE A 101 -17.62 8.23 10.30
N PRO A 102 -17.14 9.46 10.59
CA PRO A 102 -17.71 10.70 10.06
C PRO A 102 -17.85 10.71 8.53
N ALA A 103 -18.92 11.35 8.03
CA ALA A 103 -19.28 11.36 6.61
C ALA A 103 -18.21 11.97 5.70
N ASN A 104 -17.45 12.94 6.21
CA ASN A 104 -16.33 13.58 5.50
C ASN A 104 -15.15 12.64 5.22
N ILE A 105 -15.05 11.49 5.91
CA ILE A 105 -14.12 10.40 5.59
C ILE A 105 -14.86 9.26 4.88
N SER A 106 -16.00 8.81 5.43
CA SER A 106 -16.64 7.57 4.98
C SER A 106 -17.22 7.67 3.57
N LEU A 107 -17.77 8.82 3.18
CA LEU A 107 -18.30 9.02 1.82
C LEU A 107 -17.20 8.97 0.75
N PRO A 108 -16.11 9.77 0.81
CA PRO A 108 -15.04 9.66 -0.18
C PRO A 108 -14.32 8.32 -0.12
N LEU A 109 -14.15 7.72 1.07
CA LEU A 109 -13.55 6.39 1.18
C LEU A 109 -14.39 5.34 0.46
N PHE A 110 -15.71 5.38 0.61
CA PHE A 110 -16.61 4.46 -0.08
C PHE A 110 -16.58 4.65 -1.60
N ASP A 111 -16.62 5.90 -2.08
CA ASP A 111 -16.51 6.22 -3.52
C ASP A 111 -15.20 5.68 -4.11
N VAL A 112 -14.06 6.06 -3.54
CA VAL A 112 -12.74 5.62 -4.01
C VAL A 112 -12.63 4.10 -3.99
N SER A 113 -13.06 3.46 -2.89
CA SER A 113 -13.00 2.00 -2.74
C SER A 113 -13.77 1.27 -3.84
N ASN A 114 -14.99 1.72 -4.15
CA ASN A 114 -15.80 1.12 -5.22
C ASN A 114 -15.14 1.26 -6.59
N ARG A 115 -14.53 2.41 -6.87
CA ARG A 115 -13.89 2.70 -8.17
C ARG A 115 -12.66 1.83 -8.43
N ILE A 116 -11.94 1.42 -7.39
CA ILE A 116 -10.76 0.55 -7.49
C ILE A 116 -11.03 -0.90 -7.08
N GLY A 117 -12.28 -1.28 -6.83
CA GLY A 117 -12.66 -2.64 -6.47
C GLY A 117 -12.16 -3.11 -5.09
N LEU A 118 -11.79 -2.20 -4.19
CA LEU A 118 -11.37 -2.51 -2.83
C LEU A 118 -12.52 -2.32 -1.84
N LYS A 119 -12.36 -2.88 -0.64
CA LYS A 119 -13.27 -2.58 0.48
C LYS A 119 -12.84 -1.28 1.19
N PRO A 120 -13.78 -0.53 1.79
CA PRO A 120 -13.49 0.72 2.51
C PRO A 120 -12.91 0.45 3.91
N ILE A 121 -11.80 -0.30 3.95
CA ILE A 121 -11.07 -0.68 5.15
C ILE A 121 -9.59 -0.80 4.82
N VAL A 122 -8.74 -0.67 5.82
CA VAL A 122 -7.31 -0.97 5.70
C VAL A 122 -7.13 -2.37 5.11
N CYS A 123 -6.33 -2.47 4.05
CA CYS A 123 -5.95 -3.72 3.43
C CYS A 123 -4.49 -3.70 2.99
N HIS A 124 -3.90 -4.88 2.83
CA HIS A 124 -2.51 -5.07 2.44
C HIS A 124 -2.12 -4.34 1.14
N ALA A 125 -3.02 -4.38 0.15
CA ALA A 125 -2.84 -3.69 -1.14
C ALA A 125 -2.64 -2.18 -1.03
N SER A 126 -3.12 -1.56 0.06
CA SER A 126 -2.96 -0.13 0.30
C SER A 126 -1.85 0.11 1.30
N ALA A 127 -2.00 -0.41 2.53
CA ALA A 127 -1.13 -0.09 3.66
C ALA A 127 0.31 -0.62 3.49
N CYS A 128 0.52 -1.63 2.65
CA CYS A 128 1.85 -2.17 2.33
C CYS A 128 2.20 -1.94 0.85
N LEU A 129 1.49 -2.58 -0.08
CA LEU A 129 1.90 -2.66 -1.49
C LEU A 129 1.93 -1.28 -2.20
N ALA A 130 1.13 -0.31 -1.75
CA ALA A 130 1.09 1.03 -2.31
C ALA A 130 1.65 2.12 -1.37
N ASN A 131 2.13 1.76 -0.18
CA ASN A 131 2.55 2.70 0.86
C ASN A 131 4.08 2.80 0.94
N TRP A 132 4.72 3.16 -0.15
CA TRP A 132 6.17 3.35 -0.18
C TRP A 132 6.56 4.52 -1.07
N LYS A 133 7.74 5.09 -0.84
CA LYS A 133 8.35 6.11 -1.71
C LYS A 133 9.87 6.01 -1.62
N PRO A 134 10.62 6.20 -2.71
CA PRO A 134 12.08 6.22 -2.67
C PRO A 134 12.58 7.43 -1.87
N ILE A 135 13.58 7.24 -1.01
CA ILE A 135 14.31 8.37 -0.36
C ILE A 135 15.57 8.76 -1.15
N ARG A 136 16.01 7.89 -2.05
CA ARG A 136 17.14 8.05 -2.97
C ARG A 136 16.91 7.15 -4.18
N GLU A 137 17.66 7.38 -5.25
CA GLU A 137 17.64 6.49 -6.42
C GLU A 137 18.02 5.06 -6.04
N MET A 138 17.31 4.08 -6.60
CA MET A 138 17.58 2.66 -6.40
C MET A 138 17.30 1.89 -7.68
N GLU A 139 18.18 0.95 -8.01
CA GLU A 139 18.00 0.03 -9.14
C GLU A 139 17.19 -1.21 -8.74
N VAL A 140 17.33 -1.62 -7.49
CA VAL A 140 16.68 -2.79 -6.89
C VAL A 140 15.92 -2.33 -5.65
N PHE A 141 14.72 -2.87 -5.47
CA PHE A 141 13.89 -2.55 -4.30
C PHE A 141 14.66 -2.89 -3.01
N ASN A 142 14.73 -1.92 -2.11
CA ASN A 142 15.45 -2.04 -0.85
C ASN A 142 14.69 -1.33 0.27
N ALA A 143 14.22 -2.08 1.26
CA ALA A 143 13.51 -1.56 2.43
C ALA A 143 14.25 -0.44 3.19
N ALA A 144 15.58 -0.40 3.17
CA ALA A 144 16.39 0.65 3.80
C ALA A 144 16.49 1.94 2.96
N MET A 145 16.07 1.91 1.69
CA MET A 145 16.12 3.04 0.75
C MET A 145 14.75 3.61 0.40
N ILE A 146 13.69 3.08 0.98
CA ILE A 146 12.32 3.61 0.85
C ILE A 146 11.82 4.18 2.18
N ASP A 147 10.72 4.91 2.14
CA ASP A 147 9.97 5.31 3.32
C ASP A 147 8.47 5.12 3.06
N ILE A 148 7.66 5.08 4.11
CA ILE A 148 6.20 4.98 3.96
C ILE A 148 5.60 6.35 3.62
N ILE A 149 4.55 6.36 2.82
CA ILE A 149 3.82 7.59 2.47
C ILE A 149 3.02 8.06 3.69
N THR A 150 2.31 7.14 4.35
CA THR A 150 1.50 7.41 5.55
C THR A 150 1.46 6.16 6.46
N PHE A 151 0.43 5.94 7.29
CA PHE A 151 0.37 4.87 8.31
C PHE A 151 1.38 5.02 9.46
N ARG A 152 1.74 6.26 9.83
CA ARG A 152 2.59 6.54 11.00
C ARG A 152 1.72 6.74 12.23
N PHE A 153 1.39 5.65 12.91
CA PHE A 153 0.56 5.69 14.11
C PHE A 153 1.36 5.67 15.42
N THR A 154 2.66 5.35 15.35
CA THR A 154 3.53 5.29 16.54
C THR A 154 4.89 5.91 16.27
N GLN A 155 5.54 6.44 17.32
CA GLN A 155 6.92 6.95 17.26
C GLN A 155 7.97 5.86 17.00
N HIS A 156 7.60 4.59 17.21
CA HIS A 156 8.56 3.50 17.15
C HIS A 156 9.01 3.24 15.71
N HIS A 157 10.33 3.20 15.46
CA HIS A 157 10.89 2.94 14.13
C HIS A 157 10.36 1.64 13.48
N GLY A 158 9.95 0.67 14.30
CA GLY A 158 9.28 -0.55 13.88
C GLY A 158 8.01 -0.33 13.07
N ASN A 159 7.30 0.80 13.22
CA ASN A 159 6.12 1.12 12.40
C ASN A 159 6.48 1.23 10.92
N ARG A 160 7.58 1.93 10.60
CA ARG A 160 8.08 2.03 9.22
C ARG A 160 8.54 0.66 8.74
N TRP A 161 9.38 -0.01 9.53
CA TRP A 161 9.97 -1.29 9.16
C TRP A 161 8.93 -2.39 8.93
N PHE A 162 7.83 -2.39 9.69
CA PHE A 162 6.71 -3.32 9.50
C PHE A 162 6.18 -3.29 8.06
N PHE A 163 6.05 -2.10 7.46
CA PHE A 163 5.56 -1.98 6.09
C PHE A 163 6.67 -2.15 5.05
N THR A 164 7.85 -1.54 5.26
CA THR A 164 8.91 -1.55 4.26
C THR A 164 9.60 -2.91 4.12
N LEU A 165 9.80 -3.67 5.21
CA LEU A 165 10.32 -5.05 5.12
C LEU A 165 9.28 -5.99 4.53
N THR A 166 8.01 -5.82 4.87
CA THR A 166 6.96 -6.63 4.25
C THR A 166 6.92 -6.39 2.74
N ALA A 167 7.03 -5.13 2.29
CA ALA A 167 7.12 -4.83 0.85
C ALA A 167 8.40 -5.43 0.21
N GLN A 168 9.53 -5.45 0.91
CA GLN A 168 10.74 -6.12 0.42
C GLN A 168 10.49 -7.61 0.15
N ILE A 169 9.90 -8.31 1.12
CA ILE A 169 9.55 -9.73 0.98
C ILE A 169 8.63 -9.95 -0.22
N GLU A 170 7.63 -9.08 -0.43
CA GLU A 170 6.74 -9.13 -1.59
C GLU A 170 7.50 -9.00 -2.92
N THR A 171 8.50 -8.11 -3.00
CA THR A 171 9.33 -7.95 -4.19
C THR A 171 10.25 -9.15 -4.43
N GLU A 172 10.80 -9.75 -3.37
CA GLU A 172 11.67 -10.93 -3.46
C GLU A 172 10.92 -12.17 -3.96
N LEU A 173 9.59 -12.21 -3.80
CA LEU A 173 8.72 -13.27 -4.33
C LEU A 173 8.34 -13.08 -5.80
N ALA A 174 8.68 -11.94 -6.44
CA ALA A 174 8.31 -11.65 -7.83
C ALA A 174 8.79 -12.74 -8.81
N GLU A 175 10.01 -13.24 -8.62
CA GLU A 175 10.59 -14.30 -9.44
C GLU A 175 9.77 -15.60 -9.39
N ALA A 176 9.30 -15.99 -8.19
CA ALA A 176 8.41 -17.14 -8.03
C ALA A 176 7.06 -16.92 -8.70
N ILE A 177 6.46 -15.74 -8.51
CA ILE A 177 5.16 -15.39 -9.09
C ILE A 177 5.22 -15.46 -10.62
N CYS A 178 6.27 -14.91 -11.23
CA CYS A 178 6.48 -14.96 -12.67
C CYS A 178 6.64 -16.40 -13.18
N ALA A 179 7.40 -17.23 -12.45
CA ALA A 179 7.58 -18.64 -12.79
C ALA A 179 6.26 -19.44 -12.72
N ILE A 180 5.43 -19.17 -11.70
CA ILE A 180 4.10 -19.78 -11.54
C ILE A 180 3.16 -19.31 -12.65
N ALA A 181 3.11 -18.01 -12.94
CA ALA A 181 2.29 -17.45 -14.02
C ALA A 181 2.65 -18.07 -15.37
N SER A 182 3.95 -18.22 -15.66
CA SER A 182 4.44 -18.91 -16.85
C SER A 182 3.97 -20.37 -16.91
N ALA A 183 4.11 -21.11 -15.81
CA ALA A 183 3.69 -22.51 -15.76
C ALA A 183 2.18 -22.69 -15.95
N CYS A 184 1.37 -21.80 -15.36
CA CYS A 184 -0.08 -21.78 -15.55
C CYS A 184 -0.46 -21.43 -16.99
N LEU A 185 0.18 -20.43 -17.59
CA LEU A 185 -0.07 -19.99 -18.96
C LEU A 185 0.18 -21.12 -19.98
N TYR A 186 1.28 -21.86 -19.80
CA TYR A 186 1.66 -22.93 -20.72
C TYR A 186 1.14 -24.32 -20.33
N GLY A 187 0.47 -24.44 -19.18
CA GLY A 187 -0.03 -25.71 -18.66
C GLY A 187 1.08 -26.73 -18.36
N LYS A 188 2.31 -26.28 -18.12
CA LYS A 188 3.48 -27.14 -17.83
C LYS A 188 4.51 -26.41 -16.97
N MET A 189 5.21 -27.16 -16.11
CA MET A 189 6.39 -26.64 -15.42
C MET A 189 7.62 -26.84 -16.28
N GLU A 190 8.44 -25.80 -16.43
CA GLU A 190 9.77 -25.93 -17.02
C GLU A 190 10.76 -26.43 -15.97
N GLU A 191 11.89 -27.00 -16.40
CA GLU A 191 12.95 -27.48 -15.50
C GLU A 191 13.42 -26.37 -14.53
N ILE A 192 13.38 -25.12 -14.99
CA ILE A 192 13.81 -23.96 -14.22
C ILE A 192 12.75 -23.44 -13.25
N THR A 193 11.47 -23.78 -13.42
CA THR A 193 10.35 -23.22 -12.65
C THR A 193 10.53 -23.43 -11.14
N MET A 194 10.83 -24.66 -10.71
CA MET A 194 11.01 -24.97 -9.28
C MET A 194 12.24 -24.30 -8.69
N ARG A 195 13.29 -24.08 -9.49
CA ARG A 195 14.49 -23.36 -9.06
C ARG A 195 14.20 -21.87 -8.83
N HIS A 196 13.43 -21.22 -9.70
CA HIS A 196 12.98 -19.84 -9.50
C HIS A 196 12.16 -19.69 -8.22
N ILE A 197 11.22 -20.61 -7.98
CA ILE A 197 10.42 -20.61 -6.75
C ILE A 197 11.32 -20.80 -5.51
N TYR A 198 12.22 -21.77 -5.55
CA TYR A 198 13.15 -22.04 -4.44
C TYR A 198 14.04 -20.84 -4.12
N ASN A 199 14.62 -20.19 -5.15
CA ASN A 199 15.48 -19.02 -4.99
C ASN A 199 14.71 -17.86 -4.33
N ALA A 200 13.53 -17.53 -4.85
CA ALA A 200 12.69 -16.47 -4.32
C ALA A 200 12.32 -16.68 -2.84
N VAL A 201 11.88 -17.89 -2.49
CA VAL A 201 11.54 -18.25 -1.09
C VAL A 201 12.78 -18.21 -0.19
N THR A 202 13.93 -18.65 -0.70
CA THR A 202 15.20 -18.59 0.05
C THR A 202 15.60 -17.15 0.34
N ASN A 203 15.54 -16.26 -0.67
CA ASN A 203 15.83 -14.84 -0.53
C ASN A 203 14.91 -14.18 0.51
N ALA A 204 13.59 -14.38 0.36
CA ALA A 204 12.59 -13.89 1.31
C ALA A 204 12.84 -14.37 2.74
N THR A 205 13.24 -15.64 2.91
CA THR A 205 13.55 -16.21 4.23
C THR A 205 14.83 -15.59 4.82
N SER A 206 15.86 -15.33 4.00
CA SER A 206 17.07 -14.65 4.46
C SER A 206 16.78 -13.24 4.95
N THR A 207 15.90 -12.49 4.28
CA THR A 207 15.49 -11.14 4.71
C THR A 207 14.80 -11.13 6.08
N ILE A 208 14.06 -12.18 6.42
CA ILE A 208 13.38 -12.31 7.73
C ILE A 208 14.37 -12.57 8.87
N GLN A 209 15.54 -13.15 8.59
CA GLN A 209 16.51 -13.60 9.61
C GLN A 209 17.49 -12.50 10.07
N VAL A 210 17.43 -11.30 9.48
CA VAL A 210 18.33 -10.15 9.75
C VAL A 210 17.66 -9.15 10.68
#